data_AF-A0A969QQ29-F1
#
_entry.id   AF-A0A969QQ29-F1
#
_cell.length_a   1.000
_cell.length_b   1.000
_cell.length_c   1.000
_cell.angle_alpha   90.00
_cell.angle_beta   90.00
_cell.angle_gamma   90.00
#
_symmetry.space_group_name_H-M   'P 1'
#
loop_
_entity.id
_entity.type
_entity.pdbx_description
1 polymer ?
#
loop_
_entity_poly.entity_id
_entity_poly.type
_entity_poly.pdbx_seq_one_letter_code
_entity_poly.pdbx_strand_id
1 'polypeptide(L)'
;MELVDTSRLWARRVAKIDPAWIENVAPHLCKSKYGEAHWDENQGAVYGKETVICGGLPIISGRRVHYGRVDAKAARSVFLREGIIGAR
;
A
#
# COMPACT_ATOMS: atom_id res chain seq x y z
N MET A 1 -20.17 11.52 12.81
CA MET A 1 -20.55 10.19 13.33
C MET A 1 -21.21 10.41 14.66
N GLU A 2 -22.35 9.77 14.92
CA GLU A 2 -23.08 9.98 16.16
C GLU A 2 -22.82 8.81 17.10
N LEU A 3 -22.05 9.04 18.16
CA LEU A 3 -21.77 8.04 19.18
C LEU A 3 -22.68 8.31 20.37
N VAL A 4 -23.32 7.27 20.90
CA VAL A 4 -24.19 7.35 22.07
C VAL A 4 -23.72 6.37 23.11
N ASP A 5 -23.52 6.90 24.31
CA ASP A 5 -23.18 6.10 25.48
C ASP A 5 -24.45 5.88 26.31
N THR A 6 -24.86 4.61 26.45
CA THR A 6 -25.99 4.22 27.31
C THR A 6 -25.48 3.25 28.37
N SER A 7 -25.44 1.96 28.04
CA SER A 7 -24.78 0.91 28.82
C SER A 7 -23.46 0.45 28.19
N ARG A 8 -23.27 0.76 26.90
CA ARG A 8 -22.07 0.58 26.08
C ARG A 8 -22.01 1.73 25.08
N LEU A 9 -20.84 1.96 24.48
CA LEU A 9 -20.68 2.92 23.40
C LEU A 9 -21.23 2.34 22.09
N TRP A 10 -22.26 2.99 21.52
CA TRP A 10 -22.89 2.60 20.26
C TRP A 10 -22.68 3.67 19.19
N ALA A 11 -22.41 3.24 17.95
CA ALA A 11 -22.42 4.13 16.78
C ALA A 11 -23.79 4.13 16.10
N ARG A 12 -24.41 5.30 15.98
CA ARG A 12 -25.64 5.54 15.22
C ARG A 12 -25.31 6.13 13.85
N ARG A 13 -26.21 5.90 12.88
CA ARG A 13 -26.06 6.31 11.46
C ARG A 13 -24.83 5.70 10.78
N VAL A 14 -24.71 4.37 10.88
CA VAL A 14 -23.65 3.61 10.21
C VAL A 14 -24.11 3.15 8.82
N ALA A 15 -23.17 3.05 7.88
CA ALA A 15 -23.39 2.48 6.56
C ALA A 15 -22.24 1.51 6.24
N LYS A 16 -22.51 0.53 5.37
CA LYS A 16 -21.47 -0.34 4.85
C LYS A 16 -20.59 0.45 3.88
N ILE A 17 -19.28 0.27 3.99
CA ILE A 17 -18.29 0.85 3.10
C ILE A 17 -17.34 -0.25 2.62
N ASP A 18 -16.91 -0.18 1.36
CA ASP A 18 -15.76 -0.94 0.90
C ASP A 18 -14.46 -0.22 1.34
N PRO A 19 -13.57 -0.88 2.09
CA PRO A 19 -12.32 -0.28 2.55
C PRO A 19 -11.47 0.32 1.42
N ALA A 20 -11.51 -0.26 0.21
CA ALA A 20 -10.71 0.22 -0.92
C ALA A 20 -11.12 1.64 -1.36
N TRP A 21 -12.36 2.07 -1.10
CA TRP A 21 -12.82 3.41 -1.45
C TRP A 21 -12.17 4.52 -0.62
N ILE A 22 -11.67 4.18 0.58
CA ILE A 22 -11.10 5.14 1.52
C ILE A 22 -9.88 5.84 0.91
N GLU A 23 -9.09 5.14 0.09
CA GLU A 23 -7.95 5.74 -0.60
C GLU A 23 -8.34 6.92 -1.48
N ASN A 24 -9.48 6.81 -2.19
CA ASN A 24 -9.97 7.86 -3.08
C ASN A 24 -10.70 8.98 -2.32
N VAL A 25 -11.50 8.61 -1.31
CA VAL A 25 -12.35 9.56 -0.58
C VAL A 25 -11.56 10.36 0.46
N ALA A 26 -10.59 9.73 1.12
CA ALA A 26 -9.80 10.33 2.19
C ALA A 26 -8.31 9.94 2.10
N PRO A 27 -7.60 10.33 1.02
CA PRO A 27 -6.19 9.97 0.82
C PRO A 27 -5.27 10.46 1.94
N HIS A 28 -5.61 11.61 2.56
CA HIS A 28 -4.83 12.20 3.65
C HIS A 28 -4.84 11.38 4.95
N LEU A 29 -5.78 10.44 5.11
CA LEU A 29 -5.83 9.50 6.24
C LEU A 29 -5.07 8.20 5.94
N CYS A 30 -4.66 7.99 4.69
CA CYS A 30 -3.99 6.80 4.22
C CYS A 30 -2.47 6.97 4.31
N LYS A 31 -1.79 5.88 4.65
CA LYS A 31 -0.32 5.79 4.63
C LYS A 31 0.08 4.57 3.81
N SER A 32 0.94 4.78 2.82
CA SER A 32 1.53 3.69 2.05
C SER A 32 2.75 3.12 2.77
N LYS A 33 2.84 1.79 2.79
CA LYS A 33 4.05 1.05 3.12
C LYS A 33 4.47 0.26 1.89
N TYR A 34 5.76 0.30 1.60
CA TYR A 34 6.34 -0.42 0.48
C TYR A 34 7.15 -1.59 1.02
N GLY A 35 6.82 -2.79 0.55
CA GLY A 35 7.54 -4.01 0.86
C GLY A 35 8.75 -4.22 -0.05
N GLU A 36 9.21 -5.47 -0.11
CA GLU A 36 10.35 -5.90 -0.91
C GLU A 36 10.18 -5.59 -2.39
N ALA A 37 11.26 -5.10 -3.01
CA ALA A 37 11.35 -4.77 -4.41
C ALA A 37 12.12 -5.87 -5.16
N HIS A 38 11.64 -6.25 -6.34
CA HIS A 38 12.19 -7.30 -7.18
C HIS A 38 12.25 -6.87 -8.64
N TRP A 39 13.22 -7.41 -9.37
CA TRP A 39 13.28 -7.27 -10.82
C TRP A 39 12.23 -8.16 -11.51
N ASP A 40 11.44 -7.56 -12.40
CA ASP A 40 10.53 -8.29 -13.30
C ASP A 40 11.15 -8.30 -14.70
N GLU A 41 11.66 -9.46 -15.12
CA GLU A 41 12.31 -9.66 -16.42
C GLU A 41 11.37 -9.40 -17.60
N ASN A 42 10.08 -9.75 -17.46
CA ASN A 42 9.12 -9.60 -18.54
C ASN A 42 8.78 -8.13 -18.80
N GLN A 43 8.76 -7.32 -17.75
CA GLN A 43 8.44 -5.89 -17.82
C GLN A 43 9.70 -5.01 -17.92
N GLY A 44 10.89 -5.56 -17.68
CA GLY A 44 12.15 -4.82 -17.68
C GLY A 44 12.19 -3.72 -16.62
N ALA A 45 11.54 -3.91 -15.47
CA ALA A 45 11.45 -2.90 -14.42
C ALA A 45 11.45 -3.51 -13.02
N VAL A 46 11.87 -2.72 -12.03
CA VAL A 46 11.78 -3.09 -10.61
C VAL A 46 10.41 -2.76 -10.07
N TYR A 47 9.72 -3.77 -9.56
CA TYR A 47 8.42 -3.66 -8.91
C TYR A 47 8.53 -3.91 -7.42
N GLY A 48 7.66 -3.25 -6.65
CA GLY A 48 7.43 -3.60 -5.26
C GLY A 48 5.96 -3.83 -4.98
N LYS A 49 5.69 -4.31 -3.77
CA LYS A 49 4.33 -4.44 -3.23
C LYS A 49 4.03 -3.27 -2.30
N GLU A 50 2.95 -2.57 -2.56
CA GLU A 50 2.44 -1.51 -1.71
C GLU A 50 1.25 -2.02 -0.88
N THR A 51 1.28 -1.69 0.40
CA THR A 51 0.16 -1.86 1.32
C THR A 51 -0.27 -0.49 1.82
N VAL A 52 -1.52 -0.13 1.56
CA VAL A 52 -2.12 1.12 2.02
C VAL A 52 -2.85 0.88 3.33
N ILE A 53 -2.53 1.68 4.34
CA ILE A 53 -3.04 1.55 5.69
C ILE A 53 -3.82 2.81 6.05
N CYS A 54 -5.04 2.65 6.55
CA CYS A 54 -5.85 3.74 7.10
C CYS A 54 -6.28 3.37 8.52
N GLY A 55 -6.07 4.27 9.49
CA GLY A 55 -6.47 4.04 10.88
C GLY A 55 -5.86 2.79 11.53
N GLY A 56 -4.67 2.37 11.10
CA GLY A 56 -3.99 1.16 11.59
C GLY A 56 -4.42 -0.14 10.90
N LEU A 57 -5.39 -0.09 10.00
CA LEU A 57 -5.89 -1.27 9.26
C LEU A 57 -5.43 -1.22 7.79
N PRO A 58 -4.98 -2.34 7.21
CA PRO A 58 -4.67 -2.42 5.79
C PRO A 58 -5.98 -2.37 4.98
N ILE A 59 -6.10 -1.36 4.10
CA ILE A 59 -7.26 -1.21 3.21
C ILE A 59 -6.97 -1.75 1.80
N ILE A 60 -5.70 -1.70 1.37
CA ILE A 60 -5.23 -2.30 0.13
C ILE A 60 -3.93 -3.04 0.46
N SER A 61 -3.83 -4.30 0.06
CA SER A 61 -2.69 -5.15 0.36
C SER A 61 -2.05 -5.68 -0.92
N GLY A 62 -0.75 -5.46 -1.07
CA GLY A 62 0.03 -6.07 -2.15
C GLY A 62 -0.18 -5.47 -3.54
N ARG A 63 -0.59 -4.20 -3.64
CA ARG A 63 -0.69 -3.51 -4.93
C ARG A 63 0.69 -3.46 -5.58
N ARG A 64 0.80 -3.94 -6.82
CA ARG A 64 2.04 -3.86 -7.59
C ARG A 64 2.30 -2.40 -7.97
N VAL A 65 3.50 -1.92 -7.68
CA VAL A 65 3.92 -0.55 -8.00
C VAL A 65 5.31 -0.53 -8.62
N HIS A 66 5.54 0.38 -9.56
CA HIS A 66 6.88 0.66 -10.08
C HIS A 66 7.73 1.27 -8.97
N TYR A 67 8.72 0.52 -8.49
CA TYR A 67 9.49 0.91 -7.32
C TYR A 67 10.38 2.12 -7.58
N GLY A 68 10.76 2.37 -8.85
CA GLY A 68 11.53 3.56 -9.22
C GLY A 68 10.83 4.89 -8.93
N ARG A 69 9.48 4.92 -8.88
CA ARG A 69 8.71 6.11 -8.49
C ARG A 69 8.65 6.31 -6.97
N VAL A 70 8.91 5.25 -6.21
CA VAL A 70 8.88 5.23 -4.75
C VAL A 70 10.28 5.54 -4.20
N ASP A 71 11.27 4.75 -4.61
CA ASP A 71 12.67 4.94 -4.27
C ASP A 71 13.55 4.52 -5.46
N ALA A 72 14.00 5.53 -6.21
CA ALA A 72 14.86 5.33 -7.37
C ALA A 72 16.23 4.71 -7.02
N LYS A 73 16.77 4.99 -5.83
CA LYS A 73 18.09 4.50 -5.41
C LYS A 73 18.02 3.03 -5.05
N ALA A 74 17.02 2.64 -4.27
CA ALA A 74 16.76 1.23 -3.96
C ALA A 74 16.43 0.44 -5.22
N ALA A 75 15.56 0.97 -6.10
CA ALA A 75 15.23 0.34 -7.37
C ALA A 75 16.46 0.09 -8.24
N ARG A 76 17.35 1.09 -8.40
CA ARG A 76 18.61 0.90 -9.15
C ARG A 76 19.47 -0.21 -8.56
N SER A 77 19.55 -0.28 -7.23
CA SER A 77 20.37 -1.28 -6.54
C SER A 77 19.83 -2.69 -6.78
N VAL A 78 18.51 -2.87 -6.76
CA VAL A 78 17.83 -4.13 -7.09
C VAL A 78 18.08 -4.50 -8.55
N PHE A 79 17.88 -3.57 -9.49
CA PHE A 79 18.12 -3.80 -10.91
C PHE A 79 19.55 -4.29 -11.20
N LEU A 80 20.55 -3.65 -10.62
CA LEU A 80 21.94 -4.06 -10.85
C LEU A 80 22.21 -5.47 -10.31
N ARG A 81 21.70 -5.81 -9.12
CA ARG A 81 21.93 -7.13 -8.52
C ARG A 81 21.19 -8.25 -9.25
N GLU A 82 19.91 -8.05 -9.51
CA GLU A 82 19.03 -9.09 -10.04
C GLU A 82 19.00 -9.10 -11.57
N GLY A 83 18.88 -7.92 -12.19
CA GLY A 83 18.69 -7.80 -13.64
C GLY A 83 19.99 -7.81 -14.47
N ILE A 84 21.13 -7.46 -13.88
CA ILE A 84 22.42 -7.40 -14.60
C ILE A 84 23.39 -8.47 -14.14
N ILE A 85 23.61 -8.60 -12.83
CA ILE A 85 24.56 -9.57 -12.28
C ILE A 85 23.95 -10.99 -12.28
N GLY A 86 22.62 -11.12 -12.29
CA GLY A 86 21.93 -12.41 -12.31
C GLY A 86 22.05 -13.18 -11.00
N ALA A 87 22.31 -12.50 -9.88
CA ALA A 87 22.45 -13.16 -8.58
C ALA A 87 21.08 -13.62 -8.07
N ARG A 88 20.76 -14.89 -8.31
CA ARG A 88 19.72 -15.65 -7.62
C ARG A 88 20.34 -16.77 -6.80
#